data_AF-A0A953G775-F1
#
_entry.id   AF-A0A953G775-F1
#
_cell.length_a   1.000
_cell.length_b   1.000
_cell.length_c   1.000
_cell.angle_alpha   90.00
_cell.angle_beta   90.00
_cell.angle_gamma   90.00
#
_symmetry.space_group_name_H-M   'P 1'
#
loop_
_entity.id
_entity.type
_entity.pdbx_description
1 polymer ?
#
loop_
_entity_poly.entity_id
_entity_poly.type
_entity_poly.pdbx_seq_one_letter_code
_entity_poly.pdbx_strand_id
1 'polypeptide(L)'
;MRTDALKLLFCLSALCVPARLHADFNPNFGSDQHAGAGQSQFDSEHVEKKVKFKSVMIGRRHSDFVALCKALQLDGRDEALSLLMDANAYKDEKCLACRPLLRAWALACKPKAKTSKKEKPTSVPEAAAAPGAEAGAAAAEPTATPTPEPTPTRIMKQREPNTQVLDMISRLFNALADDAVKSDQFALVRQGLDKMLLVLRAPDSKTAAEHEYYSYLADYAESPFKAREREGLGSTPEPEPQIGGEEHAKPSVDSLFDR
;
A
#
# COMPACT_ATOMS: atom_id res chain seq x y z
N MET A 1 -15.97 34.37 -1.17
CA MET A 1 -15.55 33.46 -0.09
C MET A 1 -15.14 32.08 -0.64
N ARG A 2 -14.02 31.99 -1.38
CA ARG A 2 -13.51 30.73 -1.98
C ARG A 2 -11.96 30.69 -2.02
N THR A 3 -11.31 31.31 -1.03
CA THR A 3 -9.84 31.40 -0.96
C THR A 3 -9.23 30.54 0.15
N ASP A 4 -10.03 29.86 0.96
CA ASP A 4 -9.52 29.14 2.15
C ASP A 4 -9.22 27.66 1.90
N ALA A 5 -9.79 27.05 0.86
CA ALA A 5 -9.51 25.65 0.52
C ALA A 5 -8.11 25.45 -0.13
N LEU A 6 -7.60 26.46 -0.85
CA LEU A 6 -6.26 26.40 -1.46
C LEU A 6 -5.13 26.62 -0.43
N LYS A 7 -5.39 27.35 0.66
CA LYS A 7 -4.41 27.53 1.75
C LYS A 7 -4.22 26.24 2.55
N LEU A 8 -5.27 25.42 2.70
CA LEU A 8 -5.19 24.11 3.36
C LEU A 8 -4.36 23.07 2.55
N LEU A 9 -4.39 23.15 1.22
CA LEU A 9 -3.56 22.30 0.35
C LEU A 9 -2.10 22.78 0.25
N PHE A 10 -1.84 24.09 0.41
CA PHE A 10 -0.48 24.62 0.47
C PHE A 10 0.19 24.33 1.84
N CYS A 11 -0.56 24.29 2.95
CA CYS A 11 -0.03 23.86 4.26
C CYS A 11 0.39 22.38 4.29
N LEU A 12 -0.25 21.51 3.51
CA LEU A 12 0.12 20.08 3.44
C LEU A 12 1.39 19.80 2.60
N SER A 13 1.88 20.78 1.84
CA SER A 13 3.14 20.66 1.08
C SER A 13 4.33 21.33 1.78
N ALA A 14 4.11 22.14 2.83
CA ALA A 14 5.15 22.76 3.64
C ALA A 14 5.51 21.99 4.92
N LEU A 15 4.72 20.97 5.32
CA LEU A 15 5.05 20.09 6.45
C LEU A 15 5.89 18.87 6.01
N CYS A 16 6.94 19.11 5.21
CA CYS A 16 8.20 18.37 5.36
C CYS A 16 8.92 18.93 6.60
N VAL A 17 8.32 18.76 7.77
CA VAL A 17 9.00 19.04 9.05
C VAL A 17 9.84 17.80 9.37
N PRO A 18 11.15 17.94 9.63
CA PRO A 18 11.93 16.83 10.15
C PRO A 18 11.49 16.60 11.60
N ALA A 19 10.53 15.70 11.82
CA ALA A 19 10.17 15.28 13.16
C ALA A 19 11.34 14.47 13.77
N ARG A 20 12.22 15.18 14.48
CA ARG A 20 12.73 14.69 15.76
C ARG A 20 11.52 14.50 16.66
N LEU A 21 11.36 13.34 17.31
CA LEU A 21 10.93 13.19 18.71
C LEU A 21 10.57 11.73 19.04
N HIS A 22 11.30 11.22 20.04
CA HIS A 22 10.93 10.31 21.11
C HIS A 22 10.35 8.93 20.78
N ALA A 23 11.24 7.95 20.87
CA ALA A 23 10.91 6.63 21.37
C ALA A 23 10.58 6.73 22.87
N ASP A 24 9.35 6.35 23.22
CA ASP A 24 9.01 5.65 24.46
C ASP A 24 7.60 5.09 24.27
N PHE A 25 7.52 3.88 23.70
CA PHE A 25 6.31 3.08 23.81
C PHE A 25 6.71 1.62 23.86
N ASN A 26 6.72 1.11 25.09
CA ASN A 26 6.84 -0.30 25.43
C ASN A 26 5.43 -0.90 25.43
N PRO A 27 4.99 -1.68 24.42
CA PRO A 27 3.74 -2.40 24.50
C PRO A 27 3.99 -3.67 25.32
N ASN A 28 3.98 -3.53 26.64
CA ASN A 28 3.95 -4.67 27.55
C ASN A 28 2.53 -5.26 27.48
N PHE A 29 2.30 -6.15 26.51
CA PHE A 29 1.11 -7.00 26.49
C PHE A 29 1.29 -8.01 27.63
N GLY A 30 0.47 -7.87 28.66
CA GLY A 30 0.47 -8.72 29.83
C GLY A 30 0.41 -10.20 29.44
N SER A 31 1.45 -10.93 29.81
CA SER A 31 1.40 -12.36 30.03
C SER A 31 2.13 -12.59 31.34
N ASP A 32 1.40 -13.16 32.28
CA ASP A 32 1.81 -13.42 33.65
C ASP A 32 3.16 -14.14 33.76
N GLN A 33 3.98 -13.60 34.64
CA GLN A 33 4.93 -14.26 35.55
C GLN A 33 5.79 -15.41 34.99
N HIS A 34 7.07 -15.12 34.75
CA HIS A 34 8.15 -15.89 35.37
C HIS A 34 9.33 -14.97 35.70
N ALA A 35 9.63 -14.88 36.99
CA ALA A 35 10.78 -14.18 37.54
C ALA A 35 12.08 -14.89 37.13
N GLY A 36 12.97 -14.17 36.46
CA GLY A 36 14.33 -14.60 36.14
C GLY A 36 15.21 -13.38 35.97
N ALA A 37 15.85 -12.97 37.06
CA ALA A 37 16.72 -11.81 37.13
C ALA A 37 17.98 -11.99 36.25
N GLY A 38 18.26 -11.01 35.41
CA GLY A 38 19.44 -10.97 34.54
C GLY A 38 19.40 -9.81 33.55
N GLN A 39 19.13 -8.59 34.02
CA GLN A 39 19.22 -7.40 33.16
C GLN A 39 20.70 -7.06 32.94
N SER A 40 21.26 -7.55 31.84
CA SER A 40 22.50 -7.02 31.27
C SER A 40 22.20 -5.65 30.67
N GLN A 41 22.72 -4.62 31.32
CA GLN A 41 22.70 -3.24 30.87
C GLN A 41 23.62 -3.12 29.64
N PHE A 42 23.09 -3.41 28.46
CA PHE A 42 23.72 -3.05 27.19
C PHE A 42 23.30 -1.61 26.89
N ASP A 43 24.18 -0.66 27.19
CA ASP A 43 24.11 0.72 26.69
C ASP A 43 24.28 0.69 25.16
N SER A 44 23.21 0.32 24.45
CA SER A 44 23.12 0.46 23.01
C SER A 44 22.89 1.93 22.69
N GLU A 45 24.00 2.65 22.54
CA GLU A 45 24.04 3.97 21.93
C GLU A 45 23.55 3.84 20.48
N HIS A 46 22.23 3.81 20.30
CA HIS A 46 21.58 3.74 19.00
C HIS A 46 21.84 5.04 18.28
N VAL A 47 22.91 5.06 17.47
CA VAL A 47 23.10 6.06 16.42
C VAL A 47 21.94 5.89 15.45
N GLU A 48 20.86 6.66 15.66
CA GLU A 48 19.71 6.77 14.75
C GLU A 48 20.21 7.33 13.41
N LYS A 49 20.73 6.46 12.55
CA LYS A 49 20.96 6.79 11.16
C LYS A 49 19.58 7.03 10.56
N LYS A 50 19.29 8.29 10.20
CA LYS A 50 18.07 8.67 9.47
C LYS A 50 18.03 7.91 8.14
N VAL A 51 17.36 6.75 8.13
CA VAL A 51 17.13 5.97 6.92
C VAL A 51 16.16 6.78 6.05
N LYS A 52 16.71 7.44 5.03
CA LYS A 52 15.89 8.13 4.03
C LYS A 52 15.26 7.07 3.14
N PHE A 53 13.97 6.79 3.36
CA PHE A 53 13.20 5.99 2.41
C PHE A 53 13.24 6.70 1.06
N LYS A 54 13.79 6.05 0.03
CA LYS A 54 13.85 6.63 -1.31
C LYS A 54 12.44 6.55 -1.89
N SER A 55 11.61 7.55 -1.57
CA SER A 55 10.27 7.78 -2.16
C SER A 55 10.27 7.66 -3.70
N VAL A 56 11.44 7.90 -4.31
CA VAL A 56 11.74 7.71 -5.72
C VAL A 56 11.33 6.32 -6.26
N MET A 57 11.43 5.23 -5.50
CA MET A 57 11.08 3.90 -6.01
C MET A 57 9.57 3.76 -6.24
N ILE A 58 8.79 4.13 -5.23
CA ILE A 58 7.34 4.02 -5.28
C ILE A 58 6.74 5.04 -6.26
N GLY A 59 7.32 6.23 -6.35
CA GLY A 59 6.91 7.24 -7.32
C GLY A 59 7.00 6.79 -8.78
N ARG A 60 8.02 5.98 -9.14
CA ARG A 60 8.17 5.44 -10.51
C ARG A 60 7.07 4.46 -10.89
N ARG A 61 6.48 3.79 -9.91
CA ARG A 61 5.43 2.76 -10.11
C ARG A 61 4.02 3.32 -10.02
N HIS A 62 3.86 4.63 -9.92
CA HIS A 62 2.54 5.25 -9.81
C HIS A 62 1.61 4.87 -10.97
N SER A 63 2.13 4.75 -12.20
CA SER A 63 1.33 4.28 -13.36
C SER A 63 0.76 2.87 -13.15
N ASP A 64 1.56 1.99 -12.55
CA ASP A 64 1.20 0.59 -12.32
C ASP A 64 0.12 0.48 -11.25
N PHE A 65 0.25 1.27 -10.16
CA PHE A 65 -0.81 1.40 -9.16
C PHE A 65 -2.11 1.94 -9.77
N VAL A 66 -2.04 2.99 -10.61
CA VAL A 66 -3.24 3.54 -11.28
C VAL A 66 -3.91 2.50 -12.17
N ALA A 67 -3.10 1.74 -12.90
CA ALA A 67 -3.59 0.71 -13.80
C ALA A 67 -4.24 -0.45 -13.00
N LEU A 68 -3.66 -0.83 -11.85
CA LEU A 68 -4.24 -1.81 -10.93
C LEU A 68 -5.56 -1.33 -10.32
N CYS A 69 -5.62 -0.07 -9.85
CA CYS A 69 -6.86 0.52 -9.32
C CYS A 69 -8.00 0.51 -10.36
N LYS A 70 -7.68 0.79 -11.64
CA LYS A 70 -8.65 0.69 -12.74
C LYS A 70 -9.13 -0.74 -12.96
N ALA A 71 -8.24 -1.73 -12.91
CA ALA A 71 -8.62 -3.13 -13.05
C ALA A 71 -9.54 -3.58 -11.90
N LEU A 72 -9.24 -3.17 -10.67
CA LEU A 72 -10.10 -3.43 -9.50
C LEU A 72 -11.47 -2.73 -9.57
N GLN A 73 -11.52 -1.57 -10.22
CA GLN A 73 -12.77 -0.85 -10.48
C GLN A 73 -13.66 -1.62 -11.47
N LEU A 74 -13.08 -2.29 -12.48
CA LEU A 74 -13.83 -3.16 -13.38
C LEU A 74 -14.45 -4.35 -12.63
N ASP A 75 -13.80 -4.82 -11.57
CA ASP A 75 -14.31 -5.88 -10.68
C ASP A 75 -15.35 -5.36 -9.65
N GLY A 76 -15.58 -4.05 -9.58
CA GLY A 76 -16.51 -3.42 -8.61
C GLY A 76 -16.05 -3.57 -7.15
N ARG A 77 -14.73 -3.59 -6.93
CA ARG A 77 -14.08 -3.78 -5.62
C ARG A 77 -13.18 -2.62 -5.21
N ASP A 78 -13.07 -1.57 -6.02
CA ASP A 78 -12.20 -0.42 -5.77
C ASP A 78 -12.59 0.35 -4.50
N GLU A 79 -13.88 0.60 -4.28
CA GLU A 79 -14.36 1.32 -3.09
C GLU A 79 -14.05 0.56 -1.79
N ALA A 80 -14.30 -0.74 -1.77
CA ALA A 80 -14.03 -1.59 -0.62
C ALA A 80 -12.53 -1.61 -0.29
N LEU A 81 -11.68 -1.73 -1.31
CA LEU A 81 -10.24 -1.68 -1.11
C LEU A 81 -9.76 -0.29 -0.67
N SER A 82 -10.29 0.79 -1.25
CA SER A 82 -9.92 2.15 -0.85
C SER A 82 -10.27 2.42 0.60
N LEU A 83 -11.47 2.04 1.05
CA LEU A 83 -11.89 2.16 2.45
C LEU A 83 -11.00 1.35 3.38
N LEU A 84 -10.68 0.11 2.99
CA LEU A 84 -9.81 -0.78 3.73
C LEU A 84 -8.40 -0.19 3.88
N MET A 85 -7.86 0.43 2.83
CA MET A 85 -6.55 1.06 2.87
C MET A 85 -6.56 2.37 3.65
N ASP A 86 -7.55 3.24 3.46
CA ASP A 86 -7.67 4.51 4.18
C ASP A 86 -7.84 4.30 5.68
N ALA A 87 -8.65 3.31 6.10
CA ALA A 87 -8.84 2.99 7.51
C ALA A 87 -7.56 2.50 8.21
N ASN A 88 -6.59 1.96 7.46
CA ASN A 88 -5.39 1.35 8.03
C ASN A 88 -4.09 2.11 7.72
N ALA A 89 -4.08 2.99 6.71
CA ALA A 89 -2.93 3.82 6.33
C ALA A 89 -2.47 4.78 7.42
N TYR A 90 -3.35 5.07 8.40
CA TYR A 90 -3.08 5.99 9.51
C TYR A 90 -2.87 5.30 10.85
N LYS A 91 -3.02 3.98 10.95
CA LYS A 91 -2.96 3.29 12.25
C LYS A 91 -1.54 3.03 12.76
N ASP A 92 -0.53 3.04 11.89
CA ASP A 92 0.84 2.77 12.28
C ASP A 92 1.77 3.93 11.86
N GLU A 93 1.75 5.02 12.63
CA GLU A 93 2.62 6.18 12.41
C GLU A 93 4.12 5.81 12.50
N LYS A 94 4.44 4.69 13.15
CA LYS A 94 5.80 4.22 13.39
C LYS A 94 6.36 3.41 12.22
N CYS A 95 5.50 2.83 11.38
CA CYS A 95 5.93 2.09 10.20
C CYS A 95 6.35 3.02 9.05
N LEU A 96 7.66 3.29 8.95
CA LEU A 96 8.26 4.13 7.91
C LEU A 96 8.01 3.62 6.48
N ALA A 97 7.81 2.30 6.30
CA ALA A 97 7.53 1.67 5.02
C ALA A 97 6.06 1.74 4.59
N CYS A 98 5.15 1.69 5.57
CA CYS A 98 3.72 1.64 5.33
C CYS A 98 3.24 2.95 4.70
N ARG A 99 3.70 4.09 5.23
CA ARG A 99 3.32 5.42 4.74
C ARG A 99 3.53 5.62 3.24
N PRO A 100 4.75 5.44 2.69
CA PRO A 100 4.98 5.71 1.27
C PRO A 100 4.26 4.70 0.37
N LEU A 101 4.16 3.43 0.77
CA LEU A 101 3.44 2.40 0.00
C LEU A 101 1.94 2.67 -0.03
N LEU A 102 1.32 2.80 1.15
CA LEU A 102 -0.13 3.01 1.28
C LEU A 102 -0.55 4.38 0.72
N ARG A 103 0.29 5.42 0.89
CA ARG A 103 0.03 6.72 0.29
C ARG A 103 0.06 6.67 -1.23
N ALA A 104 1.02 5.95 -1.83
CA ALA A 104 1.06 5.82 -3.28
C ALA A 104 -0.14 5.05 -3.81
N TRP A 105 -0.55 3.98 -3.13
CA TRP A 105 -1.78 3.26 -3.44
C TRP A 105 -3.01 4.18 -3.36
N ALA A 106 -3.18 4.88 -2.24
CA ALA A 106 -4.30 5.78 -2.02
C ALA A 106 -4.34 6.93 -3.04
N LEU A 107 -3.19 7.50 -3.40
CA LEU A 107 -3.10 8.53 -4.44
C LEU A 107 -3.46 7.99 -5.82
N ALA A 108 -3.07 6.76 -6.13
CA ALA A 108 -3.37 6.12 -7.41
C ALA A 108 -4.84 5.73 -7.56
N CYS A 109 -5.47 5.27 -6.47
CA CYS A 109 -6.87 4.84 -6.45
C CYS A 109 -7.87 6.00 -6.25
N LYS A 110 -7.42 7.21 -5.93
CA LYS A 110 -8.32 8.36 -5.82
C LYS A 110 -9.08 8.55 -7.13
N PRO A 111 -10.42 8.58 -7.12
CA PRO A 111 -11.18 8.90 -8.30
C PRO A 111 -10.71 10.27 -8.76
N LYS A 112 -10.20 10.35 -9.99
CA LYS A 112 -9.92 11.65 -10.61
C LYS A 112 -11.27 12.34 -10.63
N ALA A 113 -11.48 13.28 -9.71
CA ALA A 113 -12.64 14.15 -9.72
C ALA A 113 -12.76 14.58 -11.17
N LYS A 114 -13.83 14.15 -11.85
CA LYS A 114 -14.07 14.55 -13.23
C LYS A 114 -14.03 16.04 -13.12
N THR A 115 -12.92 16.66 -13.54
CA THR A 115 -12.86 18.08 -13.73
C THR A 115 -13.91 18.23 -14.79
N SER A 116 -15.11 18.61 -14.36
CA SER A 116 -16.20 19.02 -15.22
C SER A 116 -15.51 20.09 -16.02
N LYS A 117 -14.99 19.68 -17.17
CA LYS A 117 -14.31 20.52 -18.12
C LYS A 117 -15.49 21.39 -18.47
N LYS A 118 -15.55 22.55 -17.81
CA LYS A 118 -16.63 23.51 -17.96
C LYS A 118 -16.57 23.77 -19.43
N GLU A 119 -17.43 23.08 -20.18
CA GLU A 119 -17.52 23.21 -21.62
C GLU A 119 -17.80 24.68 -21.76
N LYS A 120 -16.76 25.42 -22.14
CA LYS A 120 -16.90 26.82 -22.44
C LYS A 120 -17.95 26.79 -23.55
N PRO A 121 -19.15 27.34 -23.33
CA PRO A 121 -20.21 27.24 -24.32
C PRO A 121 -19.63 27.80 -25.61
N THR A 122 -19.39 26.92 -26.57
CA THR A 122 -19.06 27.31 -27.93
C THR A 122 -20.33 27.96 -28.42
N SER A 123 -20.35 29.29 -28.36
CA SER A 123 -21.40 30.12 -28.92
C SER A 123 -21.50 29.76 -30.40
N VAL A 124 -22.47 28.91 -30.72
CA VAL A 124 -22.94 28.72 -32.09
C VAL A 124 -23.62 30.06 -32.44
N PRO A 125 -23.18 30.75 -33.51
CA PRO A 125 -23.87 31.94 -33.97
C PRO A 125 -25.26 31.56 -34.46
N GLU A 126 -26.24 32.13 -33.78
CA GLU A 126 -27.66 32.15 -34.06
C GLU A 126 -27.90 32.74 -35.46
N ALA A 127 -28.23 31.88 -36.42
CA ALA A 127 -28.73 32.27 -37.73
C ALA A 127 -30.24 32.01 -37.80
N ALA A 128 -30.96 33.09 -37.54
CA ALA A 128 -32.31 33.47 -37.96
C ALA A 128 -33.28 32.45 -38.63
N ALA A 129 -34.50 32.49 -38.10
CA ALA A 129 -35.82 32.44 -38.77
C ALA A 129 -36.46 31.06 -39.08
N ALA A 130 -37.57 30.74 -38.40
CA ALA A 130 -38.92 31.15 -38.79
C ALA A 130 -40.00 30.75 -37.75
N PRO A 131 -41.12 31.49 -37.63
CA PRO A 131 -42.23 31.20 -36.72
C PRO A 131 -43.35 30.39 -37.40
N GLY A 132 -43.97 29.48 -36.64
CA GLY A 132 -45.16 28.75 -37.07
C GLY A 132 -45.88 28.19 -35.86
N ALA A 133 -46.83 28.98 -35.34
CA ALA A 133 -47.80 28.55 -34.34
C ALA A 133 -48.84 27.64 -35.00
N GLU A 134 -49.30 26.61 -34.29
CA GLU A 134 -50.73 26.26 -34.28
C GLU A 134 -51.07 25.41 -33.06
N ALA A 135 -52.08 25.88 -32.34
CA ALA A 135 -52.70 25.28 -31.18
C ALA A 135 -53.65 24.16 -31.61
N GLY A 136 -53.76 23.10 -30.81
CA GLY A 136 -54.77 22.08 -31.08
C GLY A 136 -54.84 20.96 -30.05
N ALA A 137 -55.96 20.96 -29.32
CA ALA A 137 -56.68 19.81 -28.80
C ALA A 137 -56.11 19.03 -27.60
N ALA A 138 -56.84 19.22 -26.49
CA ALA A 138 -56.99 18.26 -25.41
C ALA A 138 -57.50 16.90 -25.92
N ALA A 139 -56.89 15.81 -25.44
CA ALA A 139 -57.57 14.55 -25.17
C ALA A 139 -56.62 13.53 -24.50
N ALA A 140 -57.18 12.87 -23.48
CA ALA A 140 -56.76 11.62 -22.85
C ALA A 140 -55.44 11.63 -22.06
N GLU A 141 -55.58 11.70 -20.73
CA GLU A 141 -54.61 11.08 -19.80
C GLU A 141 -54.42 9.61 -20.20
N PRO A 142 -53.21 9.20 -20.66
CA PRO A 142 -52.89 7.79 -20.71
C PRO A 142 -52.67 7.35 -19.26
N THR A 143 -53.53 6.46 -18.77
CA THR A 143 -53.24 5.64 -17.59
C THR A 143 -51.96 4.87 -17.89
N ALA A 144 -50.83 5.46 -17.51
CA ALA A 144 -49.52 4.87 -17.63
C ALA A 144 -49.51 3.64 -16.72
N THR A 145 -49.66 2.48 -17.34
CA THR A 145 -49.39 1.20 -16.68
C THR A 145 -47.96 1.32 -16.14
N PRO A 146 -47.71 1.14 -14.82
CA PRO A 146 -46.36 1.22 -14.29
C PRO A 146 -45.54 0.13 -14.98
N THR A 147 -44.69 0.53 -15.92
CA THR A 147 -43.67 -0.33 -16.50
C THR A 147 -42.92 -0.93 -15.31
N PRO A 148 -42.91 -2.27 -15.13
CA PRO A 148 -42.20 -2.89 -14.03
C PRO A 148 -40.75 -2.40 -14.11
N GLU A 149 -40.33 -1.69 -13.08
CA GLU A 149 -38.97 -1.19 -12.94
C GLU A 149 -38.04 -2.37 -13.22
N PRO A 150 -37.13 -2.29 -14.21
CA PRO A 150 -36.30 -3.41 -14.60
C PRO A 150 -35.58 -3.87 -13.35
N THR A 151 -35.93 -5.06 -12.86
CA THR A 151 -35.37 -5.60 -11.62
C THR A 151 -33.86 -5.55 -11.79
N PRO A 152 -33.13 -4.78 -10.96
CA PRO A 152 -31.72 -4.55 -11.16
C PRO A 152 -31.06 -5.93 -11.19
N THR A 153 -30.54 -6.31 -12.36
CA THR A 153 -29.84 -7.57 -12.55
C THR A 153 -28.80 -7.64 -11.45
N ARG A 154 -28.99 -8.58 -10.52
CA ARG A 154 -28.10 -8.77 -9.40
C ARG A 154 -26.74 -9.14 -9.98
N ILE A 155 -25.86 -8.14 -10.11
CA ILE A 155 -24.50 -8.35 -10.59
C ILE A 155 -23.84 -9.30 -9.59
N MET A 156 -23.72 -10.57 -9.97
CA MET A 156 -23.03 -11.55 -9.15
C MET A 156 -21.56 -11.18 -9.20
N LYS A 157 -21.07 -10.55 -8.12
CA LYS A 157 -19.66 -10.23 -7.98
C LYS A 157 -18.87 -11.53 -8.11
N GLN A 158 -17.93 -11.56 -9.06
CA GLN A 158 -17.08 -12.71 -9.28
C GLN A 158 -16.31 -13.03 -7.99
N ARG A 159 -16.24 -14.32 -7.65
CA ARG A 159 -15.59 -14.81 -6.43
C ARG A 159 -14.06 -14.74 -6.57
N GLU A 160 -13.58 -15.02 -7.78
CA GLU A 160 -12.18 -14.96 -8.14
C GLU A 160 -11.82 -13.62 -8.79
N PRO A 161 -10.61 -13.09 -8.55
CA PRO A 161 -10.12 -11.92 -9.27
C PRO A 161 -10.01 -12.14 -10.77
N ASN A 162 -10.25 -11.08 -11.53
CA ASN A 162 -9.96 -11.10 -12.95
C ASN A 162 -8.48 -11.42 -13.19
N THR A 163 -8.16 -12.25 -14.19
CA THR A 163 -6.78 -12.62 -14.55
C THR A 163 -5.92 -11.39 -14.82
N GLN A 164 -6.49 -10.33 -15.38
CA GLN A 164 -5.81 -9.05 -15.57
C GLN A 164 -5.36 -8.43 -14.25
N VAL A 165 -6.19 -8.49 -13.19
CA VAL A 165 -5.83 -7.99 -11.85
C VAL A 165 -4.66 -8.80 -11.28
N LEU A 166 -4.72 -10.14 -11.39
CA LEU A 166 -3.66 -11.02 -10.92
C LEU A 166 -2.33 -10.76 -11.64
N ASP A 167 -2.34 -10.59 -12.95
CA ASP A 167 -1.15 -10.26 -13.75
C ASP A 167 -0.56 -8.90 -13.36
N MET A 168 -1.40 -7.93 -13.03
CA MET A 168 -0.95 -6.59 -12.64
C MET A 168 -0.34 -6.58 -11.25
N ILE A 169 -0.97 -7.25 -10.29
CA ILE A 169 -0.40 -7.44 -8.95
C ILE A 169 0.93 -8.17 -9.05
N SER A 170 0.98 -9.29 -9.76
CA SER A 170 2.21 -10.08 -9.92
C SER A 170 3.35 -9.22 -10.48
N ARG A 171 3.10 -8.47 -11.55
CA ARG A 171 4.12 -7.59 -12.16
C ARG A 171 4.55 -6.47 -11.22
N LEU A 172 3.60 -5.82 -10.55
CA LEU A 172 3.88 -4.72 -9.62
C LEU A 172 4.74 -5.19 -8.43
N PHE A 173 4.36 -6.29 -7.78
CA PHE A 173 5.06 -6.77 -6.59
C PHE A 173 6.39 -7.46 -6.92
N ASN A 174 6.53 -8.10 -8.09
CA ASN A 174 7.85 -8.53 -8.58
C ASN A 174 8.79 -7.34 -8.77
N ALA A 175 8.30 -6.29 -9.44
CA ALA A 175 9.08 -5.09 -9.65
C ALA A 175 9.47 -4.40 -8.33
N LEU A 176 8.55 -4.34 -7.36
CA LEU A 176 8.83 -3.81 -6.03
C LEU A 176 9.86 -4.66 -5.27
N ALA A 177 9.76 -5.99 -5.34
CA ALA A 177 10.72 -6.88 -4.70
C ALA A 177 12.13 -6.69 -5.29
N ASP A 178 12.25 -6.63 -6.62
CA ASP A 178 13.53 -6.41 -7.32
C ASP A 178 14.14 -5.04 -6.99
N ASP A 179 13.32 -3.99 -6.98
CA ASP A 179 13.76 -2.64 -6.63
C ASP A 179 14.20 -2.57 -5.16
N ALA A 180 13.50 -3.28 -4.26
CA ALA A 180 13.85 -3.36 -2.84
C ALA A 180 15.16 -4.10 -2.59
N VAL A 181 15.44 -5.19 -3.33
CA VAL A 181 16.73 -5.90 -3.30
C VAL A 181 17.86 -4.98 -3.79
N LYS A 182 17.69 -4.35 -4.96
CA LYS A 182 18.73 -3.47 -5.55
C LYS A 182 19.08 -2.25 -4.68
N SER A 183 18.16 -1.84 -3.83
CA SER A 183 18.31 -0.65 -2.98
C SER A 183 18.68 -0.97 -1.54
N ASP A 184 18.85 -2.24 -1.18
CA ASP A 184 19.07 -2.71 0.20
C ASP A 184 17.96 -2.25 1.16
N GLN A 185 16.71 -2.27 0.68
CA GLN A 185 15.51 -1.90 1.44
C GLN A 185 14.51 -3.06 1.55
N PHE A 186 14.95 -4.28 1.27
CA PHE A 186 14.08 -5.46 1.21
C PHE A 186 13.28 -5.66 2.51
N ALA A 187 13.96 -5.70 3.67
CA ALA A 187 13.30 -5.86 4.97
C ALA A 187 12.26 -4.77 5.27
N LEU A 188 12.57 -3.53 4.88
CA LEU A 188 11.69 -2.39 5.09
C LEU A 188 10.43 -2.48 4.22
N VAL A 189 10.60 -2.78 2.93
CA VAL A 189 9.45 -2.97 2.02
C VAL A 189 8.62 -4.18 2.44
N ARG A 190 9.26 -5.28 2.86
CA ARG A 190 8.60 -6.48 3.38
C ARG A 190 7.74 -6.17 4.60
N GLN A 191 8.26 -5.40 5.56
CA GLN A 191 7.47 -4.95 6.72
C GLN A 191 6.21 -4.18 6.31
N GLY A 192 6.33 -3.27 5.32
CA GLY A 192 5.18 -2.54 4.79
C GLY A 192 4.16 -3.46 4.09
N LEU A 193 4.65 -4.44 3.34
CA LEU A 193 3.83 -5.47 2.71
C LEU A 193 3.08 -6.31 3.76
N ASP A 194 3.74 -6.77 4.82
CA ASP A 194 3.12 -7.62 5.85
C ASP A 194 1.91 -6.94 6.51
N LYS A 195 2.01 -5.64 6.75
CA LYS A 195 0.87 -4.85 7.25
C LYS A 195 -0.26 -4.75 6.23
N MET A 196 0.06 -4.57 4.95
CA MET A 196 -0.93 -4.60 3.88
C MET A 196 -1.59 -5.97 3.76
N LEU A 197 -0.83 -7.06 3.84
CA LEU A 197 -1.34 -8.44 3.81
C LEU A 197 -2.24 -8.74 5.00
N LEU A 198 -1.87 -8.27 6.19
CA LEU A 198 -2.71 -8.38 7.40
C LEU A 198 -4.07 -7.71 7.17
N VAL A 199 -4.07 -6.51 6.59
CA VAL A 199 -5.30 -5.78 6.25
C VAL A 199 -6.12 -6.51 5.18
N LEU A 200 -5.49 -7.05 4.14
CA LEU A 200 -6.17 -7.81 3.08
C LEU A 200 -6.78 -9.12 3.59
N ARG A 201 -6.08 -9.84 4.48
CA ARG A 201 -6.51 -11.14 5.04
C ARG A 201 -7.43 -11.02 6.25
N ALA A 202 -7.53 -9.85 6.88
CA ALA A 202 -8.43 -9.63 8.01
C ALA A 202 -9.90 -9.94 7.62
N PRO A 203 -10.61 -10.82 8.33
CA PRO A 203 -12.01 -11.15 8.03
C PRO A 203 -12.94 -9.98 8.39
N ASP A 204 -12.51 -9.13 9.31
CA ASP A 204 -13.27 -8.00 9.80
C ASP A 204 -13.65 -7.09 8.64
N SER A 205 -14.92 -6.68 8.58
CA SER A 205 -15.52 -5.84 7.53
C SER A 205 -15.71 -6.45 6.13
N LYS A 206 -15.47 -7.75 5.94
CA LYS A 206 -15.62 -8.39 4.61
C LYS A 206 -16.68 -9.48 4.60
N THR A 207 -17.40 -9.59 3.49
CA THR A 207 -18.19 -10.79 3.19
C THR A 207 -17.27 -11.99 2.93
N ALA A 208 -17.77 -13.22 3.05
CA ALA A 208 -16.96 -14.43 2.78
C ALA A 208 -16.36 -14.43 1.37
N ALA A 209 -17.12 -13.98 0.37
CA ALA A 209 -16.64 -13.86 -1.01
C ALA A 209 -15.56 -12.77 -1.17
N GLU A 210 -15.65 -11.67 -0.41
CA GLU A 210 -14.60 -10.64 -0.40
C GLU A 210 -13.34 -11.12 0.28
N HIS A 211 -13.48 -11.79 1.41
CA HIS A 211 -12.35 -12.34 2.14
C HIS A 211 -11.53 -13.28 1.27
N GLU A 212 -12.19 -14.17 0.54
CA GLU A 212 -11.54 -15.08 -0.41
C GLU A 212 -10.88 -14.33 -1.58
N TYR A 213 -11.60 -13.39 -2.20
CA TYR A 213 -11.06 -12.53 -3.26
C TYR A 213 -9.77 -11.82 -2.83
N TYR A 214 -9.78 -11.16 -1.67
CA TYR A 214 -8.62 -10.44 -1.15
C TYR A 214 -7.51 -11.37 -0.64
N SER A 215 -7.85 -12.59 -0.21
CA SER A 215 -6.87 -13.60 0.15
C SER A 215 -6.07 -14.04 -1.09
N TYR A 216 -6.73 -14.23 -2.24
CA TYR A 216 -6.02 -14.47 -3.50
C TYR A 216 -5.07 -13.31 -3.84
N LEU A 217 -5.55 -12.06 -3.78
CA LEU A 217 -4.67 -10.91 -4.06
C LEU A 217 -3.47 -10.84 -3.11
N ALA A 218 -3.67 -11.15 -1.83
CA ALA A 218 -2.61 -11.17 -0.83
C ALA A 218 -1.54 -12.22 -1.16
N ASP A 219 -1.93 -13.42 -1.58
CA ASP A 219 -1.00 -14.49 -1.93
C ASP A 219 -0.14 -14.14 -3.15
N TYR A 220 -0.75 -13.53 -4.17
CA TYR A 220 -0.02 -13.05 -5.36
C TYR A 220 0.91 -11.88 -5.04
N ALA A 221 0.52 -10.97 -4.14
CA ALA A 221 1.38 -9.87 -3.70
C ALA A 221 2.57 -10.38 -2.85
N GLU A 222 2.35 -11.42 -2.04
CA GLU A 222 3.37 -12.01 -1.16
C GLU A 222 4.40 -12.88 -1.90
N SER A 223 3.95 -13.59 -2.94
CA SER A 223 4.76 -14.61 -3.63
C SER A 223 6.16 -14.14 -4.08
N PRO A 224 6.31 -12.94 -4.71
CA PRO A 224 7.63 -12.45 -5.12
C PRO A 224 8.61 -12.27 -3.95
N PHE A 225 8.13 -11.84 -2.79
CA PHE A 225 8.98 -11.61 -1.62
C PHE A 225 9.44 -12.94 -1.01
N LYS A 226 8.53 -13.91 -0.89
CA LYS A 226 8.86 -15.29 -0.49
C LYS A 226 9.85 -15.97 -1.44
N ALA A 227 9.85 -15.62 -2.72
CA ALA A 227 10.84 -16.12 -3.67
C ALA A 227 12.24 -15.55 -3.37
N ARG A 228 12.36 -14.23 -3.17
CA ARG A 228 13.63 -13.56 -2.84
C ARG A 228 14.20 -13.96 -1.48
N GLU A 229 13.33 -14.19 -0.50
CA GLU A 229 13.73 -14.74 0.81
C GLU A 229 14.40 -16.11 0.66
N ARG A 230 13.84 -17.00 -0.17
CA ARG A 230 14.39 -18.34 -0.45
C ARG A 230 15.70 -18.31 -1.24
N GLU A 231 15.90 -17.29 -2.08
CA GLU A 231 17.13 -17.08 -2.83
C GLU A 231 18.30 -16.57 -1.96
N GLY A 232 18.10 -16.40 -0.65
CA GLY A 232 19.17 -16.03 0.29
C GLY A 232 19.45 -14.53 0.37
N LEU A 233 18.62 -13.69 -0.26
CA LEU A 233 18.72 -12.22 -0.14
C LEU A 233 18.17 -11.68 1.19
N GLY A 234 17.70 -12.57 2.08
CA GLY A 234 17.34 -12.28 3.47
C GLY A 234 18.31 -12.86 4.51
N SER A 235 19.30 -13.66 4.08
CA SER A 235 20.38 -14.09 4.94
C SER A 235 21.28 -12.89 5.18
N THR A 236 21.05 -12.17 6.27
CA THR A 236 22.17 -11.47 6.92
C THR A 236 23.28 -12.52 6.98
N PRO A 237 24.49 -12.26 6.44
CA PRO A 237 25.55 -13.26 6.43
C PRO A 237 25.61 -13.82 7.84
N GLU A 238 25.23 -15.10 7.97
CA GLU A 238 25.28 -15.80 9.23
C GLU A 238 26.71 -15.55 9.71
N PRO A 239 26.92 -14.88 10.86
CA PRO A 239 28.26 -14.49 11.27
C PRO A 239 29.05 -15.78 11.23
N GLU A 240 30.03 -15.85 10.30
CA GLU A 240 30.83 -17.05 10.14
C GLU A 240 31.22 -17.45 11.54
N PRO A 241 30.89 -18.68 12.00
CA PRO A 241 31.27 -19.11 13.32
C PRO A 241 32.74 -18.78 13.39
N GLN A 242 33.12 -17.86 14.28
CA GLN A 242 34.52 -17.55 14.48
C GLN A 242 35.08 -18.87 14.92
N ILE A 243 35.63 -19.63 13.97
CA ILE A 243 36.41 -20.82 14.21
C ILE A 243 37.50 -20.24 15.07
N GLY A 244 37.32 -20.43 16.38
CA GLY A 244 38.21 -19.89 17.38
C GLY A 244 39.58 -20.24 16.86
N GLY A 245 40.34 -19.21 16.52
CA GLY A 245 41.74 -19.36 16.21
C GLY A 245 42.31 -19.99 17.45
N GLU A 246 42.39 -21.31 17.45
CA GLU A 246 43.17 -22.09 18.38
C GLU A 246 44.58 -21.60 18.09
N GLU A 247 44.99 -20.63 18.89
CA GLU A 247 46.29 -20.02 18.89
C GLU A 247 47.26 -21.18 19.11
N HIS A 248 47.76 -21.75 18.00
CA HIS A 248 48.83 -22.72 18.01
C HIS A 248 50.04 -22.02 18.63
N ALA A 249 50.16 -22.19 19.95
CA ALA A 249 51.35 -21.88 20.71
C ALA A 249 52.52 -22.58 20.00
N LYS A 250 53.36 -21.78 19.32
CA LYS A 250 54.63 -22.24 18.80
C LYS A 250 55.42 -22.81 19.98
N PRO A 251 55.88 -24.07 19.94
CA PRO A 251 56.80 -24.56 20.95
C PRO A 251 58.11 -23.77 20.83
N SER A 252 58.43 -23.03 21.90
CA SER A 252 59.69 -22.32 22.06
C SER A 252 60.83 -23.34 22.17
N VAL A 253 61.60 -23.49 21.10
CA VAL A 253 62.83 -24.31 21.03
C VAL A 253 64.01 -23.46 21.50
N ASP A 254 64.05 -23.15 22.80
CA ASP A 254 65.20 -22.50 23.44
C ASP A 254 65.47 -23.17 24.80
N SER A 255 65.89 -24.44 24.79
CA SER A 255 66.54 -25.06 25.95
C SER A 255 67.23 -26.38 25.57
N LEU A 256 68.34 -26.30 24.84
CA LEU A 256 69.20 -27.49 24.63
C LEU A 256 70.62 -27.13 24.20
N PHE A 257 71.28 -26.22 24.93
CA PHE A 257 72.75 -26.12 24.92
C PHE A 257 73.23 -25.69 26.30
N ASP A 258 73.34 -26.65 27.20
CA ASP A 258 74.15 -26.55 28.41
C ASP A 258 74.79 -27.92 28.69
N ARG A 259 75.95 -28.16 28.06
CA ARG A 259 77.04 -29.04 28.51
C ARG A 259 78.22 -29.05 27.55
#